data_AF-A0A7I9ZCX0-F1
#
_entry.id   AF-A0A7I9ZCX0-F1
#
_cell.length_a   1.000
_cell.length_b   1.000
_cell.length_c   1.000
_cell.angle_alpha   90.00
_cell.angle_beta   90.00
_cell.angle_gamma   90.00
#
_symmetry.space_group_name_H-M   'P 1'
#
loop_
_entity.id
_entity.type
_entity.pdbx_description
1 polymer ?
#
loop_
_entity_poly.entity_id
_entity_poly.type
_entity_poly.pdbx_seq_one_letter_code
_entity_poly.pdbx_strand_id
1 'polypeptide(L)'
;MEGFFEGMVELFDADLKRKGFDGISLPAGSYELHKINGVRLDINKSLDELGVQDGDTLVLVPRVDGESFEPQYESLSTGLAAMGKWLGRDGGDRMFAPVTPLTAAHTAVAVIAMAVSVVVALTLRARTFTDGPIPAAVAGGIGVLLVIATLVVRNGWRERRDLFSGFAWLAVASLATAGACAPPGVLGAAHGLIGAVVVILGAIAIGVTARNRWQTAVVTAVVTVCGVLAVVAAVRMFRPASAQVLAVCVLVGLLILVRMAPLIALWVARVRPPHFGSITGRDLFARREGMPVDTVSPVSEDESEEQDNELTDITARGAAIAASARLVNAVQVGLCVGVSIVLPAAVWGVLTPGRPWAWLALVVAGLVVGIFITQGRGFAAKYQAVALVCGASAAVCAGVVKYAVAGAHDALAGLLWPVVAVAVFAGLGLAAALLVPAMRFRPFIRLTVEWVEVLAFIVLLPAAAALGGLFTWIRH
;
A
#
# COMPACT_ATOMS: atom_id res chain seq x y z
N MET A 1 -16.58 9.41 45.09
CA MET A 1 -16.50 9.30 43.61
C MET A 1 -17.87 9.40 42.97
N GLU A 2 -18.91 8.81 43.55
CA GLU A 2 -20.31 8.86 43.06
C GLU A 2 -20.84 10.27 42.67
N GLY A 3 -20.78 11.26 43.55
CA GLY A 3 -21.26 12.63 43.21
C GLY A 3 -20.41 13.37 42.16
N PHE A 4 -19.13 13.03 42.01
CA PHE A 4 -18.28 13.55 40.92
C PHE A 4 -18.65 12.89 39.59
N PHE A 5 -18.96 11.60 39.63
CA PHE A 5 -19.33 10.82 38.46
C PHE A 5 -20.64 11.33 37.83
N GLU A 6 -21.67 11.63 38.63
CA GLU A 6 -22.93 12.19 38.13
C GLU A 6 -22.74 13.54 37.44
N GLY A 7 -21.98 14.46 38.06
CA GLY A 7 -21.69 15.76 37.46
C GLY A 7 -20.82 15.66 36.19
N MET A 8 -19.94 14.67 36.11
CA MET A 8 -19.15 14.39 34.91
C MET A 8 -20.05 13.89 33.76
N VAL A 9 -20.98 12.96 34.01
CA VAL A 9 -21.91 12.45 32.98
C VAL A 9 -22.76 13.59 32.41
N GLU A 10 -23.27 14.47 33.27
CA GLU A 10 -24.04 15.65 32.85
C GLU A 10 -23.20 16.63 32.01
N LEU A 11 -21.95 16.88 32.40
CA LEU A 11 -21.01 17.72 31.64
C LEU A 11 -20.71 17.12 30.26
N PHE A 12 -20.53 15.80 30.17
CA PHE A 12 -20.32 15.11 28.90
C PHE A 12 -21.56 15.15 28.00
N ASP A 13 -22.76 14.98 28.56
CA ASP A 13 -24.02 15.09 27.80
C ASP A 13 -24.16 16.49 27.17
N ALA A 14 -23.88 17.54 27.94
CA ALA A 14 -23.88 18.92 27.45
C ALA A 14 -22.81 19.17 26.37
N ASP A 15 -21.61 18.59 26.53
CA ASP A 15 -20.52 18.74 25.55
C ASP A 15 -20.80 17.98 24.24
N LEU A 16 -21.41 16.81 24.31
CA LEU A 16 -21.82 16.02 23.14
C LEU A 16 -22.89 16.73 22.32
N LYS A 17 -23.90 17.33 22.98
CA LYS A 17 -24.91 18.19 22.34
C LYS A 17 -24.27 19.38 21.63
N ARG A 18 -23.32 20.07 22.28
CA ARG A 18 -22.56 21.18 21.67
C ARG A 18 -21.78 20.77 20.42
N LYS A 19 -21.30 19.51 20.37
CA LYS A 19 -20.57 18.93 19.24
C LYS A 19 -21.47 18.33 18.15
N GLY A 20 -22.80 18.46 18.27
CA GLY A 20 -23.78 18.01 17.27
C GLY A 20 -24.12 16.52 17.33
N PHE A 21 -23.91 15.86 18.49
CA PHE A 21 -24.31 14.46 18.71
C PHE A 21 -25.68 14.35 19.38
N ASP A 22 -26.72 14.91 18.76
CA ASP A 22 -28.07 15.04 19.34
C ASP A 22 -28.82 13.70 19.56
N GLY A 23 -28.28 12.58 19.07
CA GLY A 23 -28.87 11.24 19.19
C GLY A 23 -28.35 10.40 20.37
N ILE A 24 -27.41 10.92 21.17
CA ILE A 24 -26.82 10.21 22.31
C ILE A 24 -27.23 10.95 23.59
N SER A 25 -28.11 10.36 24.40
CA SER A 25 -28.45 10.86 25.72
C SER A 25 -27.73 10.05 26.80
N LEU A 26 -27.15 10.75 27.77
CA LEU A 26 -26.49 10.13 28.93
C LEU A 26 -27.30 10.38 30.21
N PRO A 27 -28.43 9.68 30.45
CA PRO A 27 -29.21 9.88 31.66
C PRO A 27 -28.39 9.57 32.93
N ALA A 28 -28.57 10.40 33.96
CA ALA A 28 -27.90 10.23 35.25
C ALA A 28 -28.15 8.82 35.82
N GLY A 29 -27.12 8.21 36.40
CA GLY A 29 -27.19 6.88 37.01
C GLY A 29 -27.20 5.68 36.05
N SER A 30 -27.25 5.90 34.73
CA SER A 30 -27.32 4.83 33.72
C SER A 30 -25.97 4.38 33.15
N TYR A 31 -24.86 4.97 33.62
CA TYR A 31 -23.51 4.65 33.16
C TYR A 31 -22.58 4.39 34.36
N GLU A 32 -21.43 3.78 34.07
CA GLU A 32 -20.33 3.55 35.00
C GLU A 32 -18.97 3.69 34.30
N LEU A 33 -17.90 3.88 35.09
CA LEU A 33 -16.54 3.99 34.55
C LEU A 33 -15.86 2.63 34.50
N HIS A 34 -15.30 2.32 33.34
CA HIS A 34 -14.40 1.18 33.15
C HIS A 34 -13.02 1.68 32.76
N LYS A 35 -11.98 0.94 33.14
CA LYS A 35 -10.67 1.05 32.48
C LYS A 35 -10.79 0.56 31.04
N ILE A 36 -9.87 0.96 30.17
CA ILE A 36 -9.88 0.56 28.75
C ILE A 36 -9.84 -0.97 28.53
N ASN A 37 -9.36 -1.71 29.54
CA ASN A 37 -9.33 -3.17 29.55
C ASN A 37 -10.66 -3.82 30.02
N GLY A 38 -11.72 -3.03 30.23
CA GLY A 38 -13.05 -3.51 30.63
C GLY A 38 -13.22 -3.76 32.13
N VAL A 39 -12.25 -3.38 32.97
CA VAL A 39 -12.39 -3.49 34.42
C VAL A 39 -13.28 -2.36 34.95
N ARG A 40 -14.41 -2.73 35.55
CA ARG A 40 -15.32 -1.82 36.25
C ARG A 40 -14.62 -1.16 37.43
N LEU A 41 -14.71 0.16 37.53
CA LEU A 41 -14.22 0.91 38.67
C LEU A 41 -15.27 0.92 39.80
N ASP A 42 -14.81 0.65 41.02
CA ASP A 42 -15.65 0.72 42.21
C ASP A 42 -15.86 2.18 42.62
N ILE A 43 -17.10 2.68 42.51
CA ILE A 43 -17.47 4.07 42.82
C ILE A 43 -17.30 4.44 44.30
N ASN A 44 -17.14 3.44 45.18
CA ASN A 44 -16.90 3.63 46.60
C ASN A 44 -15.42 3.88 46.93
N LYS A 45 -14.51 3.65 45.97
CA LYS A 45 -13.07 3.90 46.11
C LYS A 45 -12.66 5.16 45.37
N SER A 46 -11.57 5.76 45.81
CA SER A 46 -10.93 6.87 45.10
C SER A 46 -10.22 6.40 43.83
N LEU A 47 -10.01 7.29 42.86
CA LEU A 47 -9.26 6.99 41.63
C LEU A 47 -7.82 6.55 41.93
N ASP A 48 -7.22 7.11 42.99
CA ASP A 48 -5.86 6.77 43.43
C ASP A 48 -5.78 5.34 44.00
N GLU A 49 -6.75 4.94 44.83
CA GLU A 49 -6.88 3.55 45.32
C GLU A 49 -7.15 2.54 44.21
N LEU A 50 -7.75 3.00 43.09
CA LEU A 50 -7.98 2.21 41.89
C LEU A 50 -6.79 2.25 40.92
N GLY A 51 -5.72 2.94 41.27
CA GLY A 51 -4.49 3.08 40.49
C GLY A 51 -4.74 3.70 39.11
N VAL A 52 -5.54 4.77 39.07
CA VAL A 52 -5.75 5.59 37.87
C VAL A 52 -4.76 6.75 37.91
N GLN A 53 -3.94 6.87 36.88
CA GLN A 53 -2.91 7.91 36.77
C GLN A 53 -3.35 9.04 35.83
N ASP A 54 -2.72 10.21 35.96
CA ASP A 54 -2.94 11.33 35.04
C ASP A 54 -2.61 10.92 33.60
N GLY A 55 -3.58 11.09 32.70
CA GLY A 55 -3.49 10.68 31.30
C GLY A 55 -4.06 9.29 30.99
N ASP A 56 -4.50 8.53 32.00
CA ASP A 56 -5.22 7.28 31.77
C ASP A 56 -6.56 7.54 31.09
N THR A 57 -6.87 6.72 30.08
CA THR A 57 -8.15 6.78 29.36
C THR A 57 -9.16 5.86 30.04
N LEU A 58 -10.25 6.45 30.52
CA LEU A 58 -11.41 5.72 31.07
C LEU A 58 -12.57 5.75 30.06
N VAL A 59 -13.40 4.71 30.10
CA VAL A 59 -14.55 4.55 29.20
C VAL A 59 -15.83 4.58 30.00
N LEU A 60 -16.80 5.38 29.53
CA LEU A 60 -18.15 5.39 30.06
C LEU A 60 -18.94 4.23 29.44
N VAL A 61 -19.42 3.29 30.25
CA VAL A 61 -20.15 2.09 29.80
C VAL A 61 -21.55 2.10 30.43
N PRO A 62 -22.62 1.68 29.72
CA PRO A 62 -23.94 1.54 30.32
C PRO A 62 -23.89 0.66 31.57
N ARG A 63 -24.51 1.13 32.66
CA ARG A 63 -24.58 0.41 33.93
C ARG A 63 -25.35 -0.90 33.71
N VAL A 64 -24.72 -2.00 34.09
CA VAL A 64 -25.34 -3.34 34.06
C VAL A 64 -25.55 -3.79 35.50
N ASP A 65 -26.74 -4.32 35.81
CA ASP A 65 -27.01 -4.90 37.11
C ASP A 65 -26.18 -6.18 37.31
N GLY A 66 -25.38 -6.21 38.38
CA GLY A 66 -24.52 -7.33 38.75
C GLY A 66 -23.21 -6.91 39.45
N GLU A 67 -22.61 -7.82 40.20
CA GLU A 67 -21.24 -7.65 40.71
C GLU A 67 -20.23 -7.88 39.59
N SER A 68 -19.05 -7.25 39.69
CA SER A 68 -17.93 -7.56 38.79
C SER A 68 -17.44 -8.99 39.06
N PHE A 69 -17.99 -9.95 38.31
CA PHE A 69 -17.62 -11.36 38.44
C PHE A 69 -16.31 -11.63 37.70
N GLU A 70 -15.25 -11.95 38.44
CA GLU A 70 -14.07 -12.58 37.87
C GLU A 70 -14.37 -14.09 37.75
N PRO A 71 -14.41 -14.66 36.53
CA PRO A 71 -14.76 -16.06 36.36
C PRO A 71 -13.74 -16.97 37.05
N GLN A 72 -14.13 -17.61 38.15
CA GLN A 72 -13.35 -18.71 38.73
C GLN A 72 -13.57 -19.96 37.90
N TYR A 73 -12.53 -20.36 37.17
CA TYR A 73 -12.52 -21.63 36.45
C TYR A 73 -11.99 -22.72 37.37
N GLU A 74 -12.86 -23.64 37.81
CA GLU A 74 -12.51 -24.75 38.71
C GLU A 74 -11.54 -25.76 38.09
N SER A 75 -11.44 -25.78 36.75
CA SER A 75 -10.46 -26.58 36.03
C SER A 75 -9.68 -25.74 35.02
N LEU A 76 -8.37 -26.03 34.95
CA LEU A 76 -7.45 -25.38 34.02
C LEU A 76 -7.85 -25.64 32.54
N SER A 77 -8.48 -26.78 32.25
CA SER A 77 -8.99 -27.11 30.91
C SER A 77 -10.20 -26.26 30.51
N THR A 78 -11.14 -26.00 31.43
CA THR A 78 -12.29 -25.12 31.18
C THR A 78 -11.83 -23.67 31.06
N GLY A 79 -10.88 -23.25 31.91
CA GLY A 79 -10.25 -21.93 31.81
C GLY A 79 -9.54 -21.72 30.48
N LEU A 80 -8.73 -22.69 30.01
CA LEU A 80 -8.07 -22.62 28.69
C LEU A 80 -9.06 -22.64 27.52
N ALA A 81 -10.12 -23.45 27.58
CA ALA A 81 -11.12 -23.50 26.52
C ALA A 81 -11.95 -22.21 26.45
N ALA A 82 -12.27 -21.60 27.60
CA ALA A 82 -12.92 -20.31 27.68
C ALA A 82 -12.00 -19.19 27.20
N MET A 83 -10.73 -19.21 27.62
CA MET A 83 -9.71 -18.27 27.17
C MET A 83 -9.46 -18.38 25.66
N GLY A 84 -9.43 -19.58 25.08
CA GLY A 84 -9.34 -19.80 23.63
C GLY A 84 -10.54 -19.25 22.84
N LYS A 85 -11.73 -19.17 23.46
CA LYS A 85 -12.91 -18.49 22.91
C LYS A 85 -12.85 -16.97 23.11
N TRP A 86 -12.34 -16.51 24.25
CA TRP A 86 -12.32 -15.11 24.70
C TRP A 86 -11.19 -14.28 24.07
N LEU A 87 -9.98 -14.83 23.95
CA LEU A 87 -8.86 -14.21 23.21
C LEU A 87 -9.22 -13.90 21.75
N GLY A 88 -10.27 -14.54 21.23
CA GLY A 88 -10.83 -14.25 19.92
C GLY A 88 -11.86 -13.11 19.85
N ARG A 89 -12.13 -12.42 20.96
CA ARG A 89 -13.14 -11.35 21.07
C ARG A 89 -12.51 -9.96 21.00
N ASP A 90 -11.27 -9.80 21.48
CA ASP A 90 -10.55 -8.51 21.56
C ASP A 90 -9.41 -8.35 20.54
N GLY A 91 -9.52 -9.03 19.39
CA GLY A 91 -8.65 -8.80 18.22
C GLY A 91 -7.66 -9.92 17.88
N GLY A 92 -7.69 -11.05 18.59
CA GLY A 92 -7.10 -12.31 18.11
C GLY A 92 -8.09 -13.11 17.27
N ASP A 93 -7.62 -14.00 16.39
CA ASP A 93 -8.49 -15.03 15.83
C ASP A 93 -8.92 -15.96 16.96
N ARG A 94 -10.22 -16.27 17.09
CA ARG A 94 -10.69 -17.33 18.00
C ARG A 94 -9.87 -18.58 17.68
N MET A 95 -9.09 -19.06 18.65
CA MET A 95 -8.19 -20.21 18.45
C MET A 95 -8.96 -21.44 17.97
N PHE A 96 -10.27 -21.49 18.27
CA PHE A 96 -11.23 -22.51 17.81
C PHE A 96 -12.46 -21.88 17.12
N ALA A 97 -12.25 -21.06 16.08
CA ALA A 97 -13.36 -20.57 15.26
C ALA A 97 -14.05 -21.75 14.53
N PRO A 98 -15.38 -21.89 14.59
CA PRO A 98 -16.09 -22.86 13.78
C PRO A 98 -15.99 -22.51 12.30
N VAL A 99 -16.10 -23.51 11.41
CA VAL A 99 -16.17 -23.27 9.97
C VAL A 99 -17.41 -22.42 9.66
N THR A 100 -17.18 -21.21 9.17
CA THR A 100 -18.25 -20.27 8.81
C THR A 100 -18.56 -20.33 7.32
N PRO A 101 -19.72 -19.81 6.87
CA PRO A 101 -20.00 -19.61 5.45
C PRO A 101 -18.95 -18.73 4.74
N LEU A 102 -18.31 -17.81 5.48
CA LEU A 102 -17.21 -17.00 4.95
C LEU A 102 -15.97 -17.85 4.71
N THR A 103 -15.60 -18.70 5.68
CA THR A 103 -14.50 -19.67 5.54
C THR A 103 -14.73 -20.58 4.34
N ALA A 104 -15.91 -21.18 4.23
CA ALA A 104 -16.26 -22.07 3.11
C ALA A 104 -16.14 -21.36 1.75
N ALA A 105 -16.58 -20.10 1.67
CA ALA A 105 -16.49 -19.31 0.45
C ALA A 105 -15.05 -18.93 0.07
N HIS A 106 -14.23 -18.50 1.03
CA HIS A 106 -12.82 -18.23 0.78
C HIS A 106 -12.08 -19.50 0.33
N THR A 107 -12.36 -20.64 0.94
CA THR A 107 -11.81 -21.94 0.51
C THR A 107 -12.26 -22.29 -0.90
N ALA A 108 -13.54 -22.08 -1.25
CA ALA A 108 -14.02 -22.31 -2.61
C ALA A 108 -13.32 -21.41 -3.64
N VAL A 109 -13.15 -20.11 -3.34
CA VAL A 109 -12.37 -19.19 -4.19
C VAL A 109 -10.92 -19.65 -4.32
N ALA A 110 -10.30 -20.15 -3.24
CA ALA A 110 -8.94 -20.67 -3.29
C ALA A 110 -8.82 -21.91 -4.18
N VAL A 111 -9.78 -22.84 -4.12
CA VAL A 111 -9.83 -24.00 -5.03
C VAL A 111 -9.97 -23.57 -6.48
N ILE A 112 -10.85 -22.60 -6.75
CA ILE A 112 -11.02 -22.05 -8.10
C ILE A 112 -9.74 -21.33 -8.55
N ALA A 113 -9.08 -20.60 -7.67
CA ALA A 113 -7.79 -19.96 -7.97
C ALA A 113 -6.71 -20.98 -8.35
N MET A 114 -6.63 -22.10 -7.63
CA MET A 114 -5.73 -23.21 -7.99
C MET A 114 -6.07 -23.78 -9.37
N ALA A 115 -7.33 -24.06 -9.64
CA ALA A 115 -7.76 -24.56 -10.95
C ALA A 115 -7.44 -23.57 -12.10
N VAL A 116 -7.73 -22.28 -11.92
CA VAL A 116 -7.42 -21.22 -12.89
C VAL A 116 -5.91 -21.10 -13.10
N SER A 117 -5.10 -21.19 -12.05
CA SER A 117 -3.64 -21.14 -12.16
C SER A 117 -3.07 -22.28 -13.02
N VAL A 118 -3.64 -23.48 -12.89
CA VAL A 118 -3.27 -24.64 -13.73
C VAL A 118 -3.64 -24.37 -15.19
N VAL A 119 -4.83 -23.81 -15.45
CA VAL A 119 -5.23 -23.49 -16.83
C VAL A 119 -4.34 -22.39 -17.44
N VAL A 120 -4.03 -21.33 -16.69
CA VAL A 120 -3.11 -20.28 -17.13
C VAL A 120 -1.73 -20.87 -17.44
N ALA A 121 -1.18 -21.72 -16.56
CA ALA A 121 0.11 -22.36 -16.79
C ALA A 121 0.10 -23.28 -18.04
N LEU A 122 -0.93 -24.11 -18.20
CA LEU A 122 -1.06 -25.02 -19.35
C LEU A 122 -1.30 -24.26 -20.66
N THR A 123 -2.04 -23.16 -20.65
CA THR A 123 -2.27 -22.33 -21.85
C THR A 123 -1.01 -21.59 -22.27
N LEU A 124 -0.26 -21.02 -21.33
CA LEU A 124 1.04 -20.40 -21.61
C LEU A 124 2.05 -21.44 -22.11
N ARG A 125 2.08 -22.63 -21.51
CA ARG A 125 2.90 -23.75 -21.99
C ARG A 125 2.49 -24.18 -23.40
N ALA A 126 1.19 -24.27 -23.69
CA ALA A 126 0.71 -24.63 -25.03
C ALA A 126 1.22 -23.65 -26.09
N ARG A 127 1.26 -22.35 -25.79
CA ARG A 127 1.83 -21.34 -26.69
C ARG A 127 3.31 -21.50 -27.01
N THR A 128 4.07 -22.33 -26.27
CA THR A 128 5.48 -22.60 -26.62
C THR A 128 5.63 -23.64 -27.72
N PHE A 129 4.57 -24.37 -28.07
CA PHE A 129 4.61 -25.42 -29.10
C PHE A 129 3.44 -25.39 -30.09
N THR A 130 2.44 -24.53 -29.89
CA THR A 130 1.37 -24.29 -30.88
C THR A 130 1.06 -22.81 -31.03
N ASP A 131 0.87 -22.40 -32.29
CA ASP A 131 0.40 -21.06 -32.65
C ASP A 131 -1.12 -20.97 -32.82
N GLY A 132 -1.85 -22.07 -32.57
CA GLY A 132 -3.30 -22.11 -32.75
C GLY A 132 -4.09 -21.23 -31.78
N PRO A 133 -5.39 -21.01 -32.05
CA PRO A 133 -6.26 -20.18 -31.21
C PRO A 133 -6.73 -20.90 -29.94
N ILE A 134 -6.48 -22.21 -29.83
CA ILE A 134 -6.97 -23.05 -28.72
C ILE A 134 -6.55 -22.51 -27.34
N PRO A 135 -5.28 -22.14 -27.08
CA PRO A 135 -4.88 -21.63 -25.78
C PRO A 135 -5.62 -20.33 -25.40
N ALA A 136 -5.82 -19.44 -26.38
CA ALA A 136 -6.57 -18.21 -26.18
C ALA A 136 -8.06 -18.48 -25.92
N ALA A 137 -8.66 -19.40 -26.68
CA ALA A 137 -10.07 -19.79 -26.51
C ALA A 137 -10.33 -20.43 -25.15
N VAL A 138 -9.43 -21.31 -24.67
CA VAL A 138 -9.54 -21.96 -23.36
C VAL A 138 -9.44 -20.93 -22.23
N ALA A 139 -8.39 -20.09 -22.22
CA ALA A 139 -8.22 -19.05 -21.22
C ALA A 139 -9.37 -18.01 -21.28
N GLY A 140 -9.82 -17.67 -22.48
CA GLY A 140 -10.92 -16.73 -22.72
C GLY A 140 -12.25 -17.28 -22.23
N GLY A 141 -12.55 -18.54 -22.53
CA GLY A 141 -13.78 -19.20 -22.10
C GLY A 141 -13.91 -19.25 -20.57
N ILE A 142 -12.83 -19.64 -19.87
CA ILE A 142 -12.80 -19.60 -18.40
C ILE A 142 -12.92 -18.17 -17.88
N GLY A 143 -12.22 -17.22 -18.51
CA GLY A 143 -12.31 -15.81 -18.17
C GLY A 143 -13.73 -15.27 -18.25
N VAL A 144 -14.45 -15.58 -19.34
CA VAL A 144 -15.85 -15.19 -19.53
C VAL A 144 -16.75 -15.83 -18.47
N LEU A 145 -16.58 -17.12 -18.17
CA LEU A 145 -17.34 -17.78 -17.10
C LEU A 145 -17.13 -17.11 -15.74
N LEU A 146 -15.89 -16.71 -15.42
CA LEU A 146 -15.59 -15.99 -14.19
C LEU A 146 -16.14 -14.56 -14.18
N VAL A 147 -16.19 -13.88 -15.33
CA VAL A 147 -16.90 -12.59 -15.46
C VAL A 147 -18.39 -12.77 -15.20
N ILE A 148 -19.02 -13.79 -15.78
CA ILE A 148 -20.44 -14.10 -15.53
C ILE A 148 -20.65 -14.38 -14.04
N ALA A 149 -19.80 -15.21 -13.41
CA ALA A 149 -19.87 -15.47 -11.97
C ALA A 149 -19.73 -14.18 -11.14
N THR A 150 -18.80 -13.30 -11.53
CA THR A 150 -18.60 -11.98 -10.89
C THR A 150 -19.86 -11.12 -10.98
N LEU A 151 -20.51 -11.07 -12.15
CA LEU A 151 -21.74 -10.31 -12.36
C LEU A 151 -22.94 -10.90 -11.60
N VAL A 152 -23.05 -12.23 -11.56
CA VAL A 152 -24.08 -12.94 -10.78
C VAL A 152 -23.92 -12.65 -9.29
N VAL A 153 -22.71 -12.75 -8.74
CA VAL A 153 -22.44 -12.40 -7.33
C VAL A 153 -22.74 -10.94 -7.06
N ARG A 154 -22.34 -10.03 -7.96
CA ARG A 154 -22.60 -8.59 -7.81
C ARG A 154 -24.10 -8.28 -7.75
N ASN A 155 -24.90 -8.91 -8.60
CA ASN A 155 -26.32 -8.61 -8.72
C ASN A 155 -27.17 -9.37 -7.68
N GLY A 156 -26.85 -10.65 -7.43
CA GLY A 156 -27.59 -11.51 -6.51
C GLY A 156 -27.17 -11.37 -5.05
N TRP A 157 -25.88 -11.13 -4.78
CA TRP A 157 -25.30 -11.15 -3.42
C TRP A 157 -24.39 -9.95 -3.17
N ARG A 158 -24.97 -8.74 -3.14
CA ARG A 158 -24.24 -7.45 -2.98
C ARG A 158 -23.36 -7.37 -1.72
N GLU A 159 -23.71 -8.12 -0.69
CA GLU A 159 -22.96 -8.18 0.57
C GLU A 159 -21.67 -9.01 0.45
N ARG A 160 -21.59 -9.93 -0.52
CA ARG A 160 -20.46 -10.85 -0.74
C ARG A 160 -19.34 -10.24 -1.59
N ARG A 161 -18.77 -9.14 -1.08
CA ARG A 161 -17.64 -8.42 -1.72
C ARG A 161 -16.38 -9.28 -1.80
N ASP A 162 -16.24 -10.24 -0.91
CA ASP A 162 -15.20 -11.29 -0.89
C ASP A 162 -15.23 -12.11 -2.19
N LEU A 163 -16.39 -12.70 -2.50
CA LEU A 163 -16.59 -13.53 -3.69
C LEU A 163 -16.46 -12.71 -4.97
N PHE A 164 -17.03 -11.49 -4.99
CA PHE A 164 -16.90 -10.58 -6.11
C PHE A 164 -15.41 -10.32 -6.42
N SER A 165 -14.62 -9.98 -5.42
CA SER A 165 -13.19 -9.71 -5.57
C SER A 165 -12.44 -10.93 -6.08
N GLY A 166 -12.72 -12.11 -5.52
CA GLY A 166 -12.08 -13.37 -5.91
C GLY A 166 -12.31 -13.70 -7.37
N PHE A 167 -13.57 -13.74 -7.81
CA PHE A 167 -13.90 -14.05 -9.20
C PHE A 167 -13.40 -12.98 -10.16
N ALA A 168 -13.47 -11.69 -9.79
CA ALA A 168 -13.02 -10.62 -10.67
C ALA A 168 -11.51 -10.70 -10.94
N TRP A 169 -10.68 -10.90 -9.92
CA TRP A 169 -9.22 -11.02 -10.12
C TRP A 169 -8.84 -12.26 -10.93
N LEU A 170 -9.52 -13.39 -10.71
CA LEU A 170 -9.30 -14.61 -11.49
C LEU A 170 -9.75 -14.44 -12.95
N ALA A 171 -10.86 -13.74 -13.18
CA ALA A 171 -11.32 -13.38 -14.51
C ALA A 171 -10.28 -12.51 -15.24
N VAL A 172 -9.74 -11.49 -14.58
CA VAL A 172 -8.71 -10.61 -15.14
C VAL A 172 -7.45 -11.41 -15.51
N ALA A 173 -6.98 -12.30 -14.64
CA ALA A 173 -5.83 -13.16 -14.93
C ALA A 173 -6.08 -14.03 -16.18
N SER A 174 -7.23 -14.71 -16.23
CA SER A 174 -7.57 -15.60 -17.34
C SER A 174 -7.77 -14.85 -18.66
N LEU A 175 -8.45 -13.70 -18.64
CA LEU A 175 -8.66 -12.86 -19.82
C LEU A 175 -7.36 -12.20 -20.31
N ALA A 176 -6.46 -11.82 -19.40
CA ALA A 176 -5.15 -11.31 -19.78
C ALA A 176 -4.30 -12.38 -20.47
N THR A 177 -4.33 -13.61 -19.97
CA THR A 177 -3.70 -14.75 -20.65
C THR A 177 -4.35 -15.00 -22.02
N ALA A 178 -5.67 -14.94 -22.11
CA ALA A 178 -6.37 -15.08 -23.39
C ALA A 178 -5.94 -14.01 -24.40
N GLY A 179 -5.93 -12.74 -23.98
CA GLY A 179 -5.51 -11.61 -24.80
C GLY A 179 -4.04 -11.69 -25.21
N ALA A 180 -3.16 -12.14 -24.32
CA ALA A 180 -1.75 -12.36 -24.63
C ALA A 180 -1.55 -13.54 -25.61
N CYS A 181 -2.41 -14.55 -25.59
CA CYS A 181 -2.31 -15.73 -26.45
C CYS A 181 -3.04 -15.61 -27.79
N ALA A 182 -3.93 -14.62 -27.95
CA ALA A 182 -4.80 -14.49 -29.12
C ALA A 182 -4.09 -14.02 -30.41
N PRO A 183 -3.16 -13.06 -30.37
CA PRO A 183 -2.45 -12.64 -31.58
C PRO A 183 -1.57 -13.76 -32.14
N PRO A 184 -1.56 -13.96 -33.47
CA PRO A 184 -0.70 -14.96 -34.10
C PRO A 184 0.79 -14.62 -33.96
N GLY A 185 1.64 -15.66 -34.02
CA GLY A 185 3.09 -15.54 -34.01
C GLY A 185 3.74 -15.82 -32.65
N VAL A 186 5.08 -15.83 -32.67
CA VAL A 186 5.91 -16.15 -31.49
C VAL A 186 5.65 -15.18 -30.35
N LEU A 187 5.60 -15.71 -29.13
CA LEU A 187 5.39 -14.89 -27.93
C LEU A 187 6.49 -13.82 -27.82
N GLY A 188 6.06 -12.56 -27.82
CA GLY A 188 6.98 -11.42 -27.76
C GLY A 188 6.39 -10.22 -27.03
N ALA A 189 6.98 -9.06 -27.28
CA ALA A 189 6.61 -7.82 -26.62
C ALA A 189 5.16 -7.40 -26.89
N ALA A 190 4.64 -7.64 -28.11
CA ALA A 190 3.25 -7.32 -28.46
C ALA A 190 2.24 -8.13 -27.63
N HIS A 191 2.46 -9.44 -27.48
CA HIS A 191 1.64 -10.32 -26.65
C HIS A 191 1.66 -9.88 -25.18
N GLY A 192 2.86 -9.56 -24.65
CA GLY A 192 3.02 -9.04 -23.30
C GLY A 192 2.32 -7.70 -23.08
N LEU A 193 2.36 -6.79 -24.06
CA LEU A 193 1.67 -5.49 -24.01
C LEU A 193 0.16 -5.67 -23.91
N ILE A 194 -0.43 -6.52 -24.76
CA ILE A 194 -1.87 -6.78 -24.75
C ILE A 194 -2.31 -7.37 -23.41
N GLY A 195 -1.59 -8.38 -22.92
CA GLY A 195 -1.84 -8.96 -21.60
C GLY A 195 -1.80 -7.92 -20.48
N ALA A 196 -0.76 -7.08 -20.46
CA ALA A 196 -0.62 -6.02 -19.45
C ALA A 196 -1.76 -4.99 -19.52
N VAL A 197 -2.19 -4.57 -20.72
CA VAL A 197 -3.31 -3.64 -20.90
C VAL A 197 -4.62 -4.25 -20.39
N VAL A 198 -4.89 -5.52 -20.67
CA VAL A 198 -6.09 -6.21 -20.16
C VAL A 198 -6.07 -6.26 -18.63
N VAL A 199 -4.92 -6.53 -18.01
CA VAL A 199 -4.78 -6.50 -16.54
C VAL A 199 -5.04 -5.09 -15.99
N ILE A 200 -4.50 -4.04 -16.61
CA ILE A 200 -4.70 -2.65 -16.17
C ILE A 200 -6.19 -2.28 -16.21
N LEU A 201 -6.86 -2.53 -17.33
CA LEU A 201 -8.28 -2.23 -17.49
C LEU A 201 -9.14 -3.02 -16.51
N GLY A 202 -8.83 -4.30 -16.32
CA GLY A 202 -9.49 -5.17 -15.35
C GLY A 202 -9.32 -4.70 -13.90
N ALA A 203 -8.10 -4.36 -13.51
CA ALA A 203 -7.79 -3.84 -12.18
C ALA A 203 -8.52 -2.51 -11.89
N ILE A 204 -8.55 -1.58 -12.87
CA ILE A 204 -9.28 -0.32 -12.76
C ILE A 204 -10.79 -0.59 -12.60
N ALA A 205 -11.36 -1.51 -13.39
CA ALA A 205 -12.76 -1.89 -13.27
C ALA A 205 -13.12 -2.46 -11.88
N ILE A 206 -12.24 -3.29 -11.31
CA ILE A 206 -12.39 -3.81 -9.93
C ILE A 206 -12.32 -2.65 -8.92
N GLY A 207 -11.34 -1.75 -9.04
CA GLY A 207 -11.16 -0.64 -8.13
C GLY A 207 -12.35 0.32 -8.08
N VAL A 208 -12.91 0.65 -9.25
CA VAL A 208 -14.09 1.52 -9.37
C VAL A 208 -15.35 0.87 -8.77
N THR A 209 -15.49 -0.45 -8.92
CA THR A 209 -16.71 -1.16 -8.52
C THR A 209 -16.75 -1.51 -7.03
N ALA A 210 -15.62 -1.86 -6.41
CA ALA A 210 -15.62 -2.40 -5.06
C ALA A 210 -15.50 -1.37 -3.92
N ARG A 211 -14.98 -0.16 -4.20
CA ARG A 211 -14.83 0.97 -3.24
C ARG A 211 -14.27 0.55 -1.85
N ASN A 212 -13.26 -0.32 -1.81
CA ASN A 212 -12.61 -0.77 -0.56
C ASN A 212 -11.12 -0.39 -0.54
N ARG A 213 -10.62 0.16 0.58
CA ARG A 213 -9.22 0.62 0.73
C ARG A 213 -8.19 -0.44 0.35
N TRP A 214 -8.37 -1.68 0.79
CA TRP A 214 -7.39 -2.75 0.56
C TRP A 214 -7.36 -3.15 -0.90
N GLN A 215 -8.52 -3.14 -1.56
CA GLN A 215 -8.58 -3.38 -3.00
C GLN A 215 -7.94 -2.24 -3.78
N THR A 216 -8.09 -0.99 -3.35
CA THR A 216 -7.39 0.14 -4.00
C THR A 216 -5.87 -0.04 -3.96
N ALA A 217 -5.31 -0.45 -2.82
CA ALA A 217 -3.87 -0.72 -2.73
C ALA A 217 -3.42 -1.83 -3.69
N VAL A 218 -4.15 -2.95 -3.75
CA VAL A 218 -3.85 -4.05 -4.68
C VAL A 218 -3.99 -3.61 -6.13
N VAL A 219 -5.06 -2.90 -6.47
CA VAL A 219 -5.30 -2.35 -7.82
C VAL A 219 -4.16 -1.43 -8.23
N THR A 220 -3.77 -0.47 -7.37
CA THR A 220 -2.67 0.44 -7.67
C THR A 220 -1.34 -0.31 -7.82
N ALA A 221 -1.07 -1.32 -7.00
CA ALA A 221 0.13 -2.15 -7.16
C ALA A 221 0.16 -2.87 -8.50
N VAL A 222 -0.94 -3.52 -8.88
CA VAL A 222 -1.06 -4.24 -10.15
C VAL A 222 -0.95 -3.28 -11.34
N VAL A 223 -1.65 -2.14 -11.30
CA VAL A 223 -1.57 -1.11 -12.35
C VAL A 223 -0.15 -0.55 -12.48
N THR A 224 0.57 -0.38 -11.36
CA THR A 224 1.97 0.06 -11.39
C THR A 224 2.87 -0.97 -12.07
N VAL A 225 2.79 -2.24 -11.66
CA VAL A 225 3.60 -3.32 -12.24
C VAL A 225 3.30 -3.47 -13.72
N CYS A 226 2.03 -3.64 -14.09
CA CYS A 226 1.60 -3.82 -15.47
C CYS A 226 1.84 -2.57 -16.32
N GLY A 227 1.73 -1.36 -15.74
CA GLY A 227 2.04 -0.11 -16.42
C GLY A 227 3.51 -0.02 -16.82
N VAL A 228 4.43 -0.36 -15.91
CA VAL A 228 5.86 -0.42 -16.23
C VAL A 228 6.15 -1.50 -17.28
N LEU A 229 5.57 -2.69 -17.13
CA LEU A 229 5.73 -3.77 -18.11
C LEU A 229 5.17 -3.40 -19.50
N ALA A 230 4.02 -2.72 -19.55
CA ALA A 230 3.42 -2.24 -20.79
C ALA A 230 4.32 -1.20 -21.48
N VAL A 231 4.89 -0.25 -20.74
CA VAL A 231 5.84 0.73 -21.30
C VAL A 231 7.07 0.02 -21.85
N VAL A 232 7.66 -0.93 -21.11
CA VAL A 232 8.82 -1.72 -21.57
C VAL A 232 8.48 -2.52 -22.83
N ALA A 233 7.32 -3.18 -22.85
CA ALA A 233 6.84 -3.96 -23.97
C ALA A 233 6.57 -3.09 -25.20
N ALA A 234 5.95 -1.93 -25.04
CA ALA A 234 5.71 -0.98 -26.12
C ALA A 234 7.03 -0.46 -26.71
N VAL A 235 7.99 -0.06 -25.88
CA VAL A 235 9.31 0.36 -26.37
C VAL A 235 10.01 -0.78 -27.12
N ARG A 236 9.98 -2.00 -26.58
CA ARG A 236 10.55 -3.19 -27.25
C ARG A 236 9.87 -3.55 -28.57
N MET A 237 8.58 -3.28 -28.69
CA MET A 237 7.81 -3.55 -29.90
C MET A 237 8.23 -2.63 -31.04
N PHE A 238 8.50 -1.36 -30.76
CA PHE A 238 8.84 -0.36 -31.79
C PHE A 238 10.35 -0.12 -31.95
N ARG A 239 11.17 -0.46 -30.95
CA ARG A 239 12.61 -0.23 -30.97
C ARG A 239 13.37 -1.48 -30.51
N PRO A 240 14.45 -1.87 -31.21
CA PRO A 240 15.33 -2.96 -30.79
C PRO A 240 16.26 -2.51 -29.65
N ALA A 241 15.69 -2.01 -28.55
CA ALA A 241 16.45 -1.57 -27.38
C ALA A 241 17.04 -2.79 -26.66
N SER A 242 18.27 -2.69 -26.15
CA SER A 242 18.87 -3.77 -25.38
C SER A 242 18.16 -3.98 -24.03
N ALA A 243 18.26 -5.18 -23.46
CA ALA A 243 17.62 -5.49 -22.18
C ALA A 243 18.20 -4.63 -21.04
N GLN A 244 19.51 -4.38 -21.11
CA GLN A 244 20.22 -3.57 -20.12
C GLN A 244 19.77 -2.10 -20.16
N VAL A 245 19.64 -1.50 -21.35
CA VAL A 245 19.17 -0.11 -21.49
C VAL A 245 17.76 0.06 -20.94
N LEU A 246 16.85 -0.86 -21.27
CA LEU A 246 15.49 -0.83 -20.73
C LEU A 246 15.47 -0.97 -19.22
N ALA A 247 16.29 -1.88 -18.68
CA ALA A 247 16.39 -2.07 -17.24
C ALA A 247 16.93 -0.82 -16.53
N VAL A 248 17.91 -0.11 -17.14
CA VAL A 248 18.40 1.18 -16.63
C VAL A 248 17.28 2.23 -16.62
N CYS A 249 16.54 2.35 -17.73
CA CYS A 249 15.39 3.25 -17.82
C CYS A 249 14.31 2.92 -16.79
N VAL A 250 14.06 1.62 -16.55
CA VAL A 250 13.12 1.16 -15.51
C VAL A 250 13.63 1.57 -14.13
N LEU A 251 14.90 1.32 -13.77
CA LEU A 251 15.42 1.72 -12.46
C LEU A 251 15.25 3.23 -12.19
N VAL A 252 15.56 4.07 -13.18
CA VAL A 252 15.36 5.52 -13.08
C VAL A 252 13.86 5.86 -12.99
N GLY A 253 13.03 5.24 -13.81
CA GLY A 253 11.57 5.42 -13.79
C GLY A 253 10.93 5.01 -12.45
N LEU A 254 11.42 3.93 -11.82
CA LEU A 254 10.95 3.50 -10.50
C LEU A 254 11.26 4.54 -9.42
N LEU A 255 12.44 5.16 -9.45
CA LEU A 255 12.78 6.25 -8.53
C LEU A 255 11.90 7.49 -8.73
N ILE A 256 11.64 7.85 -9.98
CA ILE A 256 10.71 8.94 -10.31
C ILE A 256 9.31 8.61 -9.77
N LEU A 257 8.83 7.38 -9.95
CA LEU A 257 7.52 6.94 -9.43
C LEU A 257 7.45 7.01 -7.90
N VAL A 258 8.50 6.57 -7.18
CA VAL A 258 8.56 6.71 -5.71
C VAL A 258 8.49 8.18 -5.30
N ARG A 259 9.23 9.07 -5.98
CA ARG A 259 9.25 10.51 -5.68
C ARG A 259 7.90 11.18 -5.98
N MET A 260 7.24 10.77 -7.06
CA MET A 260 5.93 11.26 -7.47
C MET A 260 4.77 10.61 -6.69
N ALA A 261 5.03 9.62 -5.82
CA ALA A 261 3.99 8.87 -5.14
C ALA A 261 3.00 9.75 -4.33
N PRO A 262 3.43 10.76 -3.57
CA PRO A 262 2.50 11.66 -2.89
C PRO A 262 1.63 12.46 -3.87
N LEU A 263 2.21 12.98 -4.95
CA LEU A 263 1.49 13.76 -5.96
C LEU A 263 0.44 12.90 -6.70
N ILE A 264 0.83 11.70 -7.13
CA ILE A 264 -0.07 10.75 -7.78
C ILE A 264 -1.23 10.39 -6.85
N ALA A 265 -0.94 10.14 -5.57
CA ALA A 265 -1.98 9.80 -4.60
C ALA A 265 -2.97 10.95 -4.37
N LEU A 266 -2.50 12.20 -4.31
CA LEU A 266 -3.34 13.39 -4.22
C LEU A 266 -4.20 13.57 -5.48
N TRP A 267 -3.62 13.38 -6.68
CA TRP A 267 -4.36 13.45 -7.94
C TRP A 267 -5.46 12.39 -8.02
N VAL A 268 -5.17 11.15 -7.65
CA VAL A 268 -6.15 10.06 -7.63
C VAL A 268 -7.26 10.34 -6.62
N ALA A 269 -6.91 10.89 -5.45
CA ALA A 269 -7.88 11.30 -4.45
C ALA A 269 -8.60 12.62 -4.79
N ARG A 270 -8.23 13.28 -5.89
CA ARG A 270 -8.73 14.60 -6.30
C ARG A 270 -8.60 15.66 -5.21
N VAL A 271 -7.59 15.52 -4.35
CA VAL A 271 -7.28 16.52 -3.33
C VAL A 271 -6.57 17.67 -4.03
N ARG A 272 -7.26 18.80 -4.17
CA ARG A 272 -6.69 20.01 -4.77
C ARG A 272 -5.80 20.71 -3.74
N PRO A 273 -4.60 21.16 -4.13
CA PRO A 273 -3.80 22.05 -3.28
C PRO A 273 -4.60 23.30 -2.91
N PRO A 274 -4.35 23.91 -1.75
CA PRO A 274 -4.96 25.18 -1.40
C PRO A 274 -4.64 26.22 -2.49
N HIS A 275 -5.67 26.87 -3.03
CA HIS A 275 -5.51 27.92 -4.02
C HIS A 275 -5.25 29.24 -3.30
N PHE A 276 -4.06 29.80 -3.48
CA PHE A 276 -3.77 31.16 -3.07
C PHE A 276 -3.88 32.03 -4.33
N GLY A 277 -5.02 32.72 -4.50
CA GLY A 277 -5.33 33.51 -5.70
C GLY A 277 -4.31 34.62 -5.99
N SER A 278 -3.66 35.13 -4.94
CA SER A 278 -2.68 36.20 -5.03
C SER A 278 -1.42 35.87 -4.23
N ILE A 279 -0.25 35.98 -4.89
CA ILE A 279 1.08 35.89 -4.26
C ILE A 279 1.28 37.01 -3.21
N THR A 280 0.53 38.11 -3.32
CA THR A 280 0.59 39.26 -2.41
C THR A 280 -0.47 39.25 -1.31
N GLY A 281 -1.31 38.21 -1.24
CA GLY A 281 -2.40 38.10 -0.26
C GLY A 281 -3.58 39.04 -0.50
N ARG A 282 -3.63 39.72 -1.66
CA ARG A 282 -4.68 40.69 -2.03
C ARG A 282 -6.08 40.09 -2.07
N ASP A 283 -6.16 38.79 -2.32
CA ASP A 283 -7.43 38.08 -2.49
C ASP A 283 -7.92 37.44 -1.18
N LEU A 284 -7.16 37.60 -0.08
CA LEU A 284 -7.59 37.18 1.27
C LEU A 284 -8.28 38.33 2.03
N PHE A 285 -7.89 39.57 1.73
CA PHE A 285 -8.35 40.75 2.46
C PHE A 285 -8.65 41.90 1.49
N ALA A 286 -9.90 42.35 1.45
CA ALA A 286 -10.29 43.56 0.72
C ALA A 286 -10.22 44.78 1.65
N ARG A 287 -9.73 45.89 1.10
CA ARG A 287 -9.93 47.22 1.71
C ARG A 287 -11.27 47.75 1.24
N ARG A 288 -12.14 48.13 2.18
CA ARG A 288 -13.33 48.92 1.87
C ARG A 288 -12.92 50.36 1.56
N GLU A 289 -13.41 50.91 0.45
CA GLU A 289 -13.05 52.26 -0.01
C GLU A 289 -13.40 53.31 1.07
N GLY A 290 -12.45 54.18 1.41
CA GLY A 290 -12.61 55.22 2.44
C GLY A 290 -12.22 54.83 3.89
N MET A 291 -11.78 53.59 4.15
CA MET A 291 -11.34 53.16 5.49
C MET A 291 -9.83 53.38 5.74
N PRO A 292 -9.41 53.56 7.02
CA PRO A 292 -7.99 53.65 7.39
C PRO A 292 -7.14 52.49 6.87
N VAL A 293 -5.85 52.73 6.66
CA VAL A 293 -4.92 51.79 6.01
C VAL A 293 -4.82 50.45 6.72
N ASP A 294 -5.04 50.43 8.04
CA ASP A 294 -4.92 49.26 8.91
C ASP A 294 -6.22 48.45 9.06
N THR A 295 -7.31 48.89 8.44
CA THR A 295 -8.60 48.18 8.45
C THR A 295 -8.73 47.30 7.21
N VAL A 296 -8.57 45.99 7.39
CA VAL A 296 -8.80 44.96 6.38
C VAL A 296 -9.96 44.07 6.79
N SER A 297 -10.83 43.73 5.84
CA SER A 297 -11.90 42.75 6.04
C SER A 297 -11.67 41.56 5.10
N PRO A 298 -12.04 40.33 5.50
CA PRO A 298 -12.07 39.20 4.57
C PRO A 298 -12.88 39.56 3.33
N VAL A 299 -12.40 39.17 2.14
CA VAL A 299 -13.21 39.29 0.91
C VAL A 299 -14.39 38.33 1.05
N SER A 300 -15.63 38.83 0.96
CA SER A 300 -16.81 37.96 0.82
C SER A 300 -16.79 37.38 -0.58
N GLU A 301 -16.85 36.05 -0.70
CA GLU A 301 -17.03 35.39 -1.99
C GLU A 301 -18.36 35.86 -2.60
N ASP A 302 -18.33 36.50 -3.78
CA ASP A 302 -19.53 36.91 -4.48
C ASP A 302 -20.33 35.67 -4.92
N GLU A 303 -21.62 35.61 -4.60
CA GLU A 303 -22.59 34.51 -4.85
C GLU A 303 -22.78 34.13 -6.34
N SER A 304 -22.02 34.73 -7.27
CA SER A 304 -22.18 34.53 -8.73
C SER A 304 -21.28 33.46 -9.34
N GLU A 305 -20.32 32.91 -8.59
CA GLU A 305 -19.46 31.80 -9.03
C GLU A 305 -19.80 30.45 -8.35
N GLU A 306 -21.01 30.33 -7.78
CA GLU A 306 -21.43 29.17 -6.97
C GLU A 306 -21.47 27.81 -7.70
N GLN A 307 -21.43 27.75 -9.04
CA GLN A 307 -21.55 26.48 -9.75
C GLN A 307 -20.23 25.70 -9.94
N ASP A 308 -19.07 26.36 -9.81
CA ASP A 308 -17.76 25.67 -9.89
C ASP A 308 -16.98 25.68 -8.55
N ASN A 309 -17.51 26.38 -7.53
CA ASN A 309 -16.87 26.56 -6.22
C ASN A 309 -17.26 25.52 -5.15
N GLU A 310 -18.09 24.51 -5.46
CA GLU A 310 -18.38 23.40 -4.51
C GLU A 310 -17.12 22.56 -4.17
N LEU A 311 -15.98 22.82 -4.83
CA LEU A 311 -14.67 22.18 -4.59
C LEU A 311 -13.61 23.06 -3.91
N THR A 312 -13.88 24.34 -3.62
CA THR A 312 -13.01 25.22 -2.82
C THR A 312 -13.40 25.25 -1.34
N ASP A 313 -14.44 24.50 -0.98
CA ASP A 313 -14.98 24.43 0.38
C ASP A 313 -13.94 23.88 1.38
N ILE A 314 -13.29 24.81 2.07
CA ILE A 314 -12.46 24.59 3.27
C ILE A 314 -13.25 23.93 4.42
N THR A 315 -14.56 23.70 4.27
CA THR A 315 -15.42 23.00 5.24
C THR A 315 -15.68 21.53 4.90
N ALA A 316 -14.81 20.88 4.12
CA ALA A 316 -14.87 19.42 3.92
C ALA A 316 -15.07 18.68 5.26
N ARG A 317 -16.26 18.11 5.46
CA ARG A 317 -16.64 17.44 6.71
C ARG A 317 -15.63 16.34 7.04
N GLY A 318 -15.34 16.13 8.33
CA GLY A 318 -14.29 15.18 8.78
C GLY A 318 -14.37 13.78 8.17
N ALA A 319 -15.57 13.30 7.82
CA ALA A 319 -15.77 12.02 7.13
C ALA A 319 -15.20 11.98 5.70
N ALA A 320 -15.34 13.07 4.93
CA ALA A 320 -14.83 13.17 3.56
C ALA A 320 -13.29 13.31 3.56
N ILE A 321 -12.75 14.08 4.51
CA ILE A 321 -11.30 14.16 4.75
C ILE A 321 -10.74 12.78 5.11
N ALA A 322 -11.37 12.07 6.04
CA ALA A 322 -10.94 10.74 6.45
C ALA A 322 -11.02 9.72 5.30
N ALA A 323 -12.04 9.81 4.43
CA ALA A 323 -12.15 8.96 3.24
C ALA A 323 -11.02 9.23 2.24
N SER A 324 -10.73 10.51 1.99
CA SER A 324 -9.64 10.94 1.10
C SER A 324 -8.27 10.52 1.65
N ALA A 325 -8.03 10.70 2.95
CA ALA A 325 -6.79 10.26 3.60
C ALA A 325 -6.58 8.74 3.48
N ARG A 326 -7.64 7.94 3.67
CA ARG A 326 -7.58 6.48 3.46
C ARG A 326 -7.27 6.11 2.01
N LEU A 327 -7.85 6.83 1.05
CA LEU A 327 -7.60 6.63 -0.37
C LEU A 327 -6.16 6.98 -0.74
N VAL A 328 -5.66 8.16 -0.34
CA VAL A 328 -4.27 8.59 -0.53
C VAL A 328 -3.31 7.55 0.03
N ASN A 329 -3.54 7.09 1.26
CA ASN A 329 -2.70 6.08 1.88
C ASN A 329 -2.72 4.76 1.10
N ALA A 330 -3.90 4.28 0.69
CA ALA A 330 -4.02 3.04 -0.07
C ALA A 330 -3.29 3.11 -1.43
N VAL A 331 -3.42 4.22 -2.15
CA VAL A 331 -2.72 4.45 -3.43
C VAL A 331 -1.21 4.50 -3.22
N GLN A 332 -0.72 5.20 -2.19
CA GLN A 332 0.71 5.23 -1.87
C GLN A 332 1.25 3.84 -1.53
N VAL A 333 0.54 3.06 -0.71
CA VAL A 333 0.91 1.67 -0.39
C VAL A 333 0.99 0.83 -1.66
N GLY A 334 -0.06 0.88 -2.49
CA GLY A 334 -0.10 0.13 -3.74
C GLY A 334 1.04 0.50 -4.67
N LEU A 335 1.30 1.79 -4.87
CA LEU A 335 2.40 2.27 -5.72
C LEU A 335 3.76 1.81 -5.19
N CYS A 336 4.01 1.94 -3.87
CA CYS A 336 5.25 1.49 -3.23
C CYS A 336 5.44 -0.03 -3.36
N VAL A 337 4.38 -0.82 -3.18
CA VAL A 337 4.40 -2.28 -3.39
C VAL A 337 4.70 -2.59 -4.86
N GLY A 338 4.03 -1.90 -5.80
CA GLY A 338 4.22 -2.12 -7.23
C GLY A 338 5.65 -1.86 -7.70
N VAL A 339 6.24 -0.72 -7.35
CA VAL A 339 7.65 -0.42 -7.70
C VAL A 339 8.62 -1.40 -7.03
N SER A 340 8.32 -1.85 -5.82
CA SER A 340 9.14 -2.81 -5.07
C SER A 340 9.12 -4.20 -5.70
N ILE A 341 8.01 -4.61 -6.32
CA ILE A 341 7.92 -5.87 -7.07
C ILE A 341 8.74 -5.82 -8.36
N VAL A 342 8.78 -4.68 -9.04
CA VAL A 342 9.52 -4.53 -10.32
C VAL A 342 11.03 -4.40 -10.09
N LEU A 343 11.45 -3.80 -8.98
CA LEU A 343 12.84 -3.47 -8.70
C LEU A 343 13.81 -4.67 -8.85
N PRO A 344 13.57 -5.88 -8.29
CA PRO A 344 14.48 -7.01 -8.44
C PRO A 344 14.70 -7.43 -9.89
N ALA A 345 13.65 -7.43 -10.71
CA ALA A 345 13.74 -7.77 -12.13
C ALA A 345 14.53 -6.70 -12.91
N ALA A 346 14.37 -5.42 -12.56
CA ALA A 346 15.13 -4.33 -13.15
C ALA A 346 16.61 -4.40 -12.75
N VAL A 347 16.93 -4.65 -11.48
CA VAL A 347 18.32 -4.88 -11.03
C VAL A 347 18.93 -6.09 -11.73
N TRP A 348 18.18 -7.19 -11.84
CA TRP A 348 18.60 -8.33 -12.64
C TRP A 348 18.91 -7.89 -14.08
N GLY A 349 18.05 -7.13 -14.75
CA GLY A 349 18.28 -6.67 -16.12
C GLY A 349 19.51 -5.77 -16.31
N VAL A 350 19.81 -4.90 -15.34
CA VAL A 350 20.93 -3.93 -15.42
C VAL A 350 22.29 -4.58 -15.25
N LEU A 351 22.41 -5.51 -14.32
CA LEU A 351 23.67 -6.15 -13.99
C LEU A 351 24.13 -7.05 -15.16
N THR A 352 25.34 -6.90 -15.66
CA THR A 352 25.87 -7.73 -16.76
C THR A 352 27.24 -8.29 -16.39
N PRO A 353 27.28 -9.39 -15.61
CA PRO A 353 28.53 -9.99 -15.18
C PRO A 353 29.44 -10.34 -16.37
N GLY A 354 30.74 -10.10 -16.23
CA GLY A 354 31.74 -10.41 -17.27
C GLY A 354 31.77 -9.44 -18.46
N ARG A 355 30.87 -8.45 -18.55
CA ARG A 355 30.92 -7.42 -19.59
C ARG A 355 31.82 -6.25 -19.20
N PRO A 356 32.41 -5.55 -20.18
CA PRO A 356 33.02 -4.25 -19.88
C PRO A 356 31.93 -3.36 -19.28
N TRP A 357 32.27 -2.59 -18.24
CA TRP A 357 31.34 -1.74 -17.45
C TRP A 357 30.43 -2.46 -16.43
N ALA A 358 30.68 -3.74 -16.11
CA ALA A 358 29.96 -4.46 -15.05
C ALA A 358 30.03 -3.75 -13.67
N TRP A 359 31.17 -3.11 -13.37
CA TRP A 359 31.36 -2.31 -12.16
C TRP A 359 30.42 -1.09 -12.12
N LEU A 360 30.19 -0.42 -13.26
CA LEU A 360 29.28 0.72 -13.32
C LEU A 360 27.82 0.26 -13.17
N ALA A 361 27.48 -0.90 -13.73
CA ALA A 361 26.17 -1.52 -13.52
C ALA A 361 25.91 -1.84 -12.04
N LEU A 362 26.94 -2.31 -11.32
CA LEU A 362 26.87 -2.50 -9.86
C LEU A 362 26.67 -1.18 -9.12
N VAL A 363 27.38 -0.12 -9.50
CA VAL A 363 27.21 1.21 -8.90
C VAL A 363 25.79 1.73 -9.13
N VAL A 364 25.27 1.68 -10.36
CA VAL A 364 23.89 2.12 -10.67
C VAL A 364 22.86 1.32 -9.88
N ALA A 365 22.97 -0.01 -9.87
CA ALA A 365 22.05 -0.86 -9.12
C ALA A 365 22.14 -0.61 -7.61
N GLY A 366 23.35 -0.50 -7.07
CA GLY A 366 23.61 -0.26 -5.65
C GLY A 366 23.09 1.09 -5.18
N LEU A 367 23.27 2.14 -5.98
CA LEU A 367 22.71 3.47 -5.69
C LEU A 367 21.18 3.43 -5.65
N VAL A 368 20.52 2.80 -6.63
CA VAL A 368 19.05 2.71 -6.66
C VAL A 368 18.52 1.91 -5.46
N VAL A 369 19.12 0.76 -5.17
CA VAL A 369 18.76 -0.08 -4.00
C VAL A 369 18.96 0.70 -2.70
N GLY A 370 20.10 1.40 -2.56
CA GLY A 370 20.38 2.25 -1.40
C GLY A 370 19.32 3.34 -1.23
N ILE A 371 18.98 4.04 -2.32
CA ILE A 371 17.94 5.08 -2.33
C ILE A 371 16.58 4.49 -1.92
N PHE A 372 16.20 3.30 -2.39
CA PHE A 372 14.95 2.67 -1.97
C PHE A 372 14.90 2.40 -0.46
N ILE A 373 16.01 1.92 0.13
CA ILE A 373 16.11 1.69 1.57
C ILE A 373 16.00 3.02 2.33
N THR A 374 16.69 4.07 1.86
CA THR A 374 16.69 5.38 2.52
C THR A 374 15.33 6.08 2.43
N GLN A 375 14.67 6.02 1.27
CA GLN A 375 13.36 6.62 1.02
C GLN A 375 12.25 6.03 1.90
N GLY A 376 12.44 4.83 2.46
CA GLY A 376 11.54 4.27 3.46
C GLY A 376 11.28 5.23 4.64
N ARG A 377 12.25 6.08 4.99
CA ARG A 377 12.09 7.09 6.06
C ARG A 377 11.16 8.25 5.70
N GLY A 378 10.92 8.47 4.41
CA GLY A 378 10.10 9.59 3.91
C GLY A 378 8.59 9.36 4.03
N PHE A 379 8.15 8.14 4.36
CA PHE A 379 6.74 7.79 4.50
C PHE A 379 6.33 7.68 5.97
N ALA A 380 5.23 8.33 6.34
CA ALA A 380 4.70 8.27 7.71
C ALA A 380 4.13 6.90 8.09
N ALA A 381 3.67 6.11 7.10
CA ALA A 381 3.04 4.81 7.33
C ALA A 381 3.99 3.65 7.05
N LYS A 382 3.91 2.61 7.90
CA LYS A 382 4.82 1.45 7.87
C LYS A 382 4.75 0.63 6.58
N TYR A 383 3.59 0.53 5.95
CA TYR A 383 3.40 -0.36 4.79
C TYR A 383 4.21 0.07 3.58
N GLN A 384 4.31 1.38 3.32
CA GLN A 384 5.14 1.95 2.26
C GLN A 384 6.63 1.68 2.52
N ALA A 385 7.09 1.99 3.74
CA ALA A 385 8.48 1.80 4.14
C ALA A 385 8.91 0.32 4.06
N VAL A 386 8.08 -0.59 4.60
CA VAL A 386 8.32 -2.03 4.56
C VAL A 386 8.35 -2.53 3.12
N ALA A 387 7.44 -2.08 2.25
CA ALA A 387 7.45 -2.48 0.84
C ALA A 387 8.77 -2.11 0.16
N LEU A 388 9.23 -0.86 0.31
CA LEU A 388 10.47 -0.38 -0.32
C LEU A 388 11.71 -1.12 0.19
N VAL A 389 11.82 -1.34 1.51
CA VAL A 389 12.96 -2.06 2.10
C VAL A 389 12.95 -3.53 1.68
N CYS A 390 11.79 -4.19 1.67
CA CYS A 390 11.65 -5.58 1.19
C CYS A 390 11.98 -5.69 -0.31
N GLY A 391 11.49 -4.77 -1.14
CA GLY A 391 11.81 -4.72 -2.58
C GLY A 391 13.29 -4.53 -2.84
N ALA A 392 13.93 -3.60 -2.12
CA ALA A 392 15.37 -3.37 -2.20
C ALA A 392 16.17 -4.60 -1.75
N SER A 393 15.75 -5.25 -0.65
CA SER A 393 16.38 -6.47 -0.15
C SER A 393 16.26 -7.62 -1.16
N ALA A 394 15.07 -7.80 -1.75
CA ALA A 394 14.86 -8.77 -2.82
C ALA A 394 15.71 -8.45 -4.06
N ALA A 395 15.96 -7.17 -4.36
CA ALA A 395 16.80 -6.75 -5.47
C ALA A 395 18.29 -7.01 -5.22
N VAL A 396 18.77 -6.87 -3.98
CA VAL A 396 20.12 -7.33 -3.58
C VAL A 396 20.24 -8.82 -3.80
N CYS A 397 19.28 -9.61 -3.30
CA CYS A 397 19.27 -11.07 -3.50
C CYS A 397 19.26 -11.44 -4.99
N ALA A 398 18.43 -10.76 -5.81
CA ALA A 398 18.40 -10.98 -7.26
C ALA A 398 19.76 -10.67 -7.91
N GLY A 399 20.43 -9.60 -7.47
CA GLY A 399 21.78 -9.25 -7.95
C GLY A 399 22.83 -10.32 -7.58
N VAL A 400 22.82 -10.81 -6.34
CA VAL A 400 23.71 -11.88 -5.89
C VAL A 400 23.48 -13.16 -6.69
N VAL A 401 22.22 -13.58 -6.84
CA VAL A 401 21.86 -14.76 -7.65
C VAL A 401 22.31 -14.58 -9.10
N LYS A 402 22.17 -13.37 -9.68
CA LYS A 402 22.62 -13.12 -11.05
C LYS A 402 24.13 -13.32 -11.20
N TYR A 403 24.92 -12.81 -10.28
CA TYR A 403 26.38 -13.00 -10.30
C TYR A 403 26.78 -14.45 -10.04
N ALA A 404 26.08 -15.14 -9.13
CA ALA A 404 26.31 -16.56 -8.85
C ALA A 404 26.06 -17.44 -10.08
N VAL A 405 24.94 -17.22 -10.78
CA VAL A 405 24.56 -17.98 -11.98
C VAL A 405 25.47 -17.66 -13.18
N ALA A 406 26.00 -16.44 -13.26
CA ALA A 406 26.90 -16.04 -14.34
C ALA A 406 28.39 -16.35 -14.06
N GLY A 407 28.75 -16.69 -12.82
CA GLY A 407 30.11 -16.98 -12.39
C GLY A 407 30.60 -18.37 -12.80
N ALA A 408 31.81 -18.71 -12.37
CA ALA A 408 32.38 -20.04 -12.58
C ALA A 408 31.54 -21.12 -11.87
N HIS A 409 31.48 -22.32 -12.46
CA HIS A 409 30.70 -23.44 -11.95
C HIS A 409 31.36 -24.18 -10.76
N ASP A 410 32.29 -23.54 -10.07
CA ASP A 410 32.90 -24.08 -8.85
C ASP A 410 32.05 -23.77 -7.62
N ALA A 411 32.09 -24.65 -6.62
CA ALA A 411 31.28 -24.52 -5.41
C ALA A 411 31.63 -23.27 -4.57
N LEU A 412 32.86 -22.76 -4.66
CA LEU A 412 33.27 -21.58 -3.92
C LEU A 412 32.69 -20.30 -4.51
N ALA A 413 32.92 -20.03 -5.81
CA ALA A 413 32.40 -18.82 -6.44
C ALA A 413 30.89 -18.89 -6.74
N GLY A 414 30.37 -20.07 -7.09
CA GLY A 414 28.97 -20.26 -7.46
C GLY A 414 27.99 -20.43 -6.28
N LEU A 415 28.48 -20.80 -5.08
CA LEU A 415 27.62 -21.05 -3.92
C LEU A 415 28.12 -20.38 -2.64
N LEU A 416 29.34 -20.67 -2.18
CA LEU A 416 29.83 -20.22 -0.87
C LEU A 416 29.84 -18.68 -0.75
N TRP A 417 30.49 -17.99 -1.68
CA TRP A 417 30.58 -16.52 -1.63
C TRP A 417 29.23 -15.82 -1.78
N PRO A 418 28.35 -16.21 -2.71
CA PRO A 418 26.98 -15.71 -2.77
C PRO A 418 26.20 -15.90 -1.46
N VAL A 419 26.28 -17.08 -0.84
CA VAL A 419 25.61 -17.38 0.44
C VAL A 419 26.16 -16.50 1.55
N VAL A 420 27.48 -16.35 1.65
CA VAL A 420 28.13 -15.44 2.61
C VAL A 420 27.67 -14.00 2.40
N ALA A 421 27.61 -13.52 1.16
CA ALA A 421 27.15 -12.16 0.85
C ALA A 421 25.70 -11.92 1.30
N VAL A 422 24.79 -12.88 1.05
CA VAL A 422 23.40 -12.79 1.51
C VAL A 422 23.32 -12.86 3.04
N ALA A 423 24.09 -13.73 3.69
CA ALA A 423 24.11 -13.85 5.14
C ALA A 423 24.63 -12.58 5.82
N VAL A 424 25.69 -11.96 5.29
CA VAL A 424 26.22 -10.68 5.77
C VAL A 424 25.18 -9.58 5.58
N PHE A 425 24.55 -9.49 4.41
CA PHE A 425 23.50 -8.50 4.16
C PHE A 425 22.32 -8.66 5.14
N ALA A 426 21.85 -9.88 5.37
CA ALA A 426 20.79 -10.17 6.34
C ALA A 426 21.22 -9.80 7.77
N GLY A 427 22.46 -10.10 8.15
CA GLY A 427 23.03 -9.73 9.45
C GLY A 427 23.09 -8.21 9.66
N LEU A 428 23.48 -7.45 8.64
CA LEU A 428 23.46 -5.99 8.67
C LEU A 428 22.02 -5.45 8.78
N GLY A 429 21.07 -6.04 8.05
CA GLY A 429 19.66 -5.70 8.15
C GLY A 429 19.09 -5.95 9.56
N LEU A 430 19.43 -7.08 10.17
CA LEU A 430 19.04 -7.40 11.54
C LEU A 430 19.67 -6.43 12.54
N ALA A 431 20.96 -6.13 12.40
CA ALA A 431 21.64 -5.14 13.25
C ALA A 431 20.97 -3.76 13.14
N ALA A 432 20.64 -3.32 11.92
CA ALA A 432 19.91 -2.07 11.71
C ALA A 432 18.52 -2.10 12.36
N ALA A 433 17.77 -3.20 12.24
CA ALA A 433 16.46 -3.36 12.85
C ALA A 433 16.50 -3.29 14.39
N LEU A 434 17.56 -3.80 15.01
CA LEU A 434 17.74 -3.78 16.46
C LEU A 434 18.26 -2.43 16.98
N LEU A 435 19.17 -1.79 16.24
CA LEU A 435 19.84 -0.57 16.68
C LEU A 435 19.05 0.70 16.34
N VAL A 436 18.54 0.82 15.12
CA VAL A 436 17.97 2.10 14.62
C VAL A 436 16.77 2.58 15.46
N PRO A 437 15.79 1.74 15.85
CA PRO A 437 14.66 2.19 16.66
C PRO A 437 15.04 2.58 18.10
N ALA A 438 16.06 1.93 18.66
CA ALA A 438 16.51 2.18 20.03
C ALA A 438 17.43 3.40 20.15
N MET A 439 18.06 3.82 19.05
CA MET A 439 19.09 4.85 19.04
C MET A 439 18.51 6.25 18.82
N ARG A 440 18.89 7.21 19.69
CA ARG A 440 18.65 8.64 19.48
C ARG A 440 19.75 9.23 18.61
N PHE A 441 19.47 9.41 17.32
CA PHE A 441 20.42 10.02 16.38
C PHE A 441 20.58 11.53 16.62
N ARG A 442 21.83 11.99 16.66
CA ARG A 442 22.15 13.42 16.68
C ARG A 442 21.71 14.08 15.36
N PRO A 443 21.30 15.37 15.36
CA PRO A 443 20.87 16.08 14.15
C PRO A 443 21.87 16.01 12.99
N PHE A 444 23.17 16.15 13.30
CA PHE A 444 24.23 16.08 12.29
C PHE A 444 24.24 14.75 11.52
N ILE A 445 24.04 13.61 12.22
CA ILE A 445 24.02 12.29 11.58
C ILE A 445 22.84 12.17 10.60
N ARG A 446 21.66 12.68 10.99
CA ARG A 446 20.49 12.70 10.11
C ARG A 446 20.74 13.54 8.86
N LEU A 447 21.32 14.73 9.05
CA LEU A 447 21.67 15.63 7.96
C LEU A 447 22.72 15.00 7.02
N THR A 448 23.74 14.33 7.55
CA THR A 448 24.74 13.62 6.73
C THR A 448 24.08 12.56 5.84
N VAL A 449 23.14 11.79 6.39
CA VAL A 449 22.43 10.76 5.64
C VAL A 449 21.56 11.37 4.52
N GLU A 450 20.93 12.51 4.76
CA GLU A 450 20.21 13.27 3.73
C GLU A 450 21.14 13.76 2.62
N TRP A 451 22.31 14.32 2.97
CA TRP A 451 23.30 14.75 1.97
C TRP A 451 23.87 13.61 1.14
N VAL A 452 24.13 12.45 1.76
CA VAL A 452 24.57 11.24 1.05
C VAL A 452 23.52 10.79 0.03
N GLU A 453 22.24 10.90 0.38
CA GLU A 453 21.15 10.58 -0.54
C GLU A 453 21.05 11.56 -1.71
N VAL A 454 21.20 12.87 -1.45
CA VAL A 454 21.29 13.89 -2.51
C VAL A 454 22.47 13.61 -3.45
N LEU A 455 23.64 13.30 -2.89
CA LEU A 455 24.82 12.94 -3.66
C LEU A 455 24.57 11.67 -4.50
N ALA A 456 23.90 10.66 -3.93
CA ALA A 456 23.53 9.45 -4.65
C ALA A 456 22.66 9.74 -5.89
N PHE A 457 21.69 10.65 -5.77
CA PHE A 457 20.89 11.09 -6.93
C PHE A 457 21.73 11.82 -7.98
N ILE A 458 22.64 12.70 -7.56
CA ILE A 458 23.52 13.45 -8.46
C ILE A 458 24.43 12.50 -9.26
N VAL A 459 25.00 11.49 -8.61
CA VAL A 459 25.90 10.51 -9.26
C VAL A 459 25.15 9.50 -10.13
N LEU A 460 23.93 9.13 -9.71
CA LEU A 460 23.15 8.10 -10.38
C LEU A 460 22.81 8.46 -11.83
N LEU A 461 22.34 9.69 -12.10
CA LEU A 461 21.88 10.06 -13.45
C LEU A 461 23.00 10.03 -14.50
N PRO A 462 24.18 10.63 -14.27
CA PRO A 462 25.32 10.49 -15.17
C PRO A 462 25.77 9.03 -15.32
N ALA A 463 25.83 8.26 -14.24
CA ALA A 463 26.23 6.85 -14.29
C ALA A 463 25.25 6.01 -15.13
N ALA A 464 23.94 6.23 -14.96
CA ALA A 464 22.90 5.58 -15.74
C ALA A 464 22.96 5.98 -17.22
N ALA A 465 23.18 7.27 -17.53
CA ALA A 465 23.32 7.76 -18.90
C ALA A 465 24.56 7.17 -19.60
N ALA A 466 25.68 7.05 -18.87
CA ALA A 466 26.89 6.43 -19.39
C ALA A 466 26.69 4.93 -19.65
N LEU A 467 26.08 4.21 -18.71
CA LEU A 467 25.77 2.80 -18.86
C LEU A 467 24.74 2.53 -19.97
N GLY A 468 23.81 3.45 -20.19
CA GLY A 468 22.83 3.41 -21.27
C GLY A 468 23.41 3.72 -22.65
N GLY A 469 24.69 4.12 -22.74
CA GLY A 469 25.36 4.45 -24.00
C GLY A 469 25.03 5.86 -24.55
N LEU A 470 24.46 6.76 -23.73
CA LEU A 470 24.10 8.10 -24.19
C LEU A 470 25.34 8.94 -24.54
N PHE A 471 26.38 8.89 -23.70
CA PHE A 471 27.62 9.64 -23.98
C PHE A 471 28.39 9.09 -25.18
N THR A 472 28.35 7.77 -25.39
CA THR A 472 28.92 7.17 -26.60
C THR A 472 28.13 7.57 -27.85
N TRP A 473 26.81 7.70 -27.74
CA TRP A 473 25.96 8.17 -28.83
C TRP A 473 26.22 9.64 -29.17
N ILE A 474 26.32 10.54 -28.18
CA ILE A 474 26.61 11.98 -28.42
C ILE A 474 27.98 12.21 -29.07
N ARG A 475 28.94 11.30 -28.85
CA ARG A 475 30.30 11.41 -29.39
C ARG A 475 30.38 11.05 -30.89
N HIS A 476 29.35 10.40 -31.44
CA HIS A 476 29.27 9.95 -32.83
C HIS A 476 28.17 10.70 -33.57
#